data_AF-A0A9E3NSA4-F1
#
_entry.id   AF-A0A9E3NSA4-F1
#
_cell.length_a   1.000
_cell.length_b   1.000
_cell.length_c   1.000
_cell.angle_alpha   90.00
_cell.angle_beta   90.00
_cell.angle_gamma   90.00
#
_symmetry.space_group_name_H-M   'P 1'
#
loop_
_entity.id
_entity.type
_entity.pdbx_description
1 polymer ?
#
loop_
_entity_poly.entity_id
_entity_poly.type
_entity_poly.pdbx_seq_one_letter_code
_entity_poly.pdbx_strand_id
1 'polypeptide(L)'
;MAYRSISAFDLRELLLLWQAGRGVKAIARWLRLDPKTVRRYITLARARGVVCADDLTTELLDALARRPEPARGPSWAQLATLGGAIRTALLEGDPLTAIHARLGAAGVRVSYATLRRFARRELAWR
;
A
#
# COMPACT_ATOMS: atom_id res chain seq x y z
N MET A 1 -3.03 -20.80 6.65
CA MET A 1 -2.01 -20.74 5.58
C MET A 1 -0.84 -19.93 6.10
N ALA A 2 0.37 -20.49 6.11
CA ALA A 2 1.57 -19.73 6.41
C ALA A 2 1.80 -18.68 5.31
N TYR A 3 2.15 -17.45 5.68
CA TYR A 3 2.44 -16.39 4.74
C TYR A 3 3.77 -16.70 4.03
N ARG A 4 3.73 -17.00 2.72
CA ARG A 4 4.92 -17.07 1.87
C ARG A 4 5.19 -15.67 1.31
N SER A 5 6.33 -15.08 1.67
CA SER A 5 6.82 -13.88 1.00
C SER A 5 7.11 -14.21 -0.46
N ILE A 6 6.63 -13.35 -1.36
CA ILE A 6 6.99 -13.41 -2.78
C ILE A 6 8.29 -12.66 -2.98
N SER A 7 9.26 -13.33 -3.61
CA SER A 7 10.52 -12.70 -4.03
C SER A 7 10.32 -11.96 -5.36
N ALA A 8 11.24 -11.04 -5.69
CA ALA A 8 11.27 -10.42 -7.02
C ALA A 8 11.43 -11.45 -8.14
N PHE A 9 12.17 -12.54 -7.88
CA PHE A 9 12.32 -13.66 -8.79
C PHE A 9 10.99 -14.38 -9.04
N ASP A 10 10.25 -14.74 -7.99
CA ASP A 10 8.93 -15.37 -8.10
C ASP A 10 7.97 -14.49 -8.91
N LEU A 11 8.04 -13.16 -8.71
CA LEU A 11 7.20 -12.20 -9.41
C LEU A 11 7.58 -12.11 -10.91
N ARG A 12 8.87 -12.09 -11.23
CA ARG A 12 9.35 -12.10 -12.62
C ARG A 12 8.93 -13.38 -13.33
N GLU A 13 9.15 -14.52 -12.71
CA GLU A 13 8.82 -15.83 -13.29
C GLU A 13 7.30 -15.99 -13.48
N LEU A 14 6.48 -15.51 -12.53
CA LEU A 14 5.03 -15.46 -12.66
C LEU A 14 4.60 -14.69 -13.91
N LEU A 15 5.17 -13.50 -14.13
CA LEU A 15 4.82 -12.63 -15.26
C LEU A 15 5.29 -13.22 -16.59
N LEU A 16 6.48 -13.83 -16.64
CA LEU A 16 6.98 -14.54 -17.81
C LEU A 16 6.09 -15.73 -18.19
N LEU A 17 5.68 -16.55 -17.21
CA LEU A 17 4.79 -17.68 -17.46
C LEU A 17 3.40 -17.21 -17.93
N TRP A 18 2.91 -16.10 -17.37
CA TRP A 18 1.65 -15.49 -17.80
C TRP A 18 1.74 -14.99 -19.26
N GLN A 19 2.83 -14.32 -19.63
CA GLN A 19 3.07 -13.86 -21.00
C GLN A 19 3.27 -15.03 -21.98
N ALA A 20 3.86 -16.14 -21.53
CA ALA A 20 3.93 -17.40 -22.27
C ALA A 20 2.55 -18.13 -22.40
N GLY A 21 1.45 -17.48 -22.02
CA GLY A 21 0.09 -17.99 -22.18
C GLY A 21 -0.34 -19.02 -21.13
N ARG A 22 0.43 -19.21 -20.04
CA ARG A 22 0.07 -20.18 -18.99
C ARG A 22 -1.12 -19.68 -18.17
N GLY A 23 -2.05 -20.58 -17.87
CA GLY A 23 -3.20 -20.27 -17.02
C GLY A 23 -2.84 -20.10 -15.54
N VAL A 24 -3.62 -19.32 -14.80
CA VAL A 24 -3.41 -19.01 -13.37
C VAL A 24 -3.16 -20.25 -12.50
N LYS A 25 -3.94 -21.33 -12.70
CA LYS A 25 -3.77 -22.58 -11.93
C LYS A 25 -2.45 -23.30 -12.22
N ALA A 26 -1.97 -23.22 -13.47
CA ALA A 26 -0.70 -23.83 -13.87
C ALA A 26 0.48 -23.07 -13.24
N ILE A 27 0.45 -21.73 -13.31
CA ILE A 27 1.44 -20.84 -12.70
C ILE A 27 1.47 -21.02 -11.17
N ALA A 28 0.30 -21.04 -10.53
CA ALA A 28 0.18 -21.24 -9.08
C ALA A 28 0.82 -22.56 -8.62
N ARG A 29 0.61 -23.64 -9.38
CA ARG A 29 1.24 -24.94 -9.11
C ARG A 29 2.75 -24.90 -9.31
N TRP A 30 3.21 -24.28 -10.39
CA TRP A 30 4.63 -24.19 -10.73
C TRP A 30 5.43 -23.43 -9.66
N LEU A 31 4.92 -22.27 -9.24
CA LEU A 31 5.59 -21.39 -8.28
C LEU A 31 5.23 -21.67 -6.81
N ARG A 32 4.41 -22.70 -6.57
CA ARG A 32 3.84 -23.04 -5.26
C ARG A 32 3.21 -21.82 -4.56
N LEU A 33 2.47 -21.03 -5.34
CA LEU A 33 1.78 -19.82 -4.89
C LEU A 33 0.28 -20.05 -4.79
N ASP A 34 -0.38 -19.25 -3.96
CA ASP A 34 -1.85 -19.20 -3.94
C ASP A 34 -2.38 -18.62 -5.28
N PRO A 35 -3.35 -19.27 -5.94
CA PRO A 35 -3.96 -18.77 -7.17
C PRO A 35 -4.51 -17.34 -7.08
N LYS A 36 -4.94 -16.88 -5.88
CA LYS A 36 -5.39 -15.51 -5.61
C LYS A 36 -4.23 -14.53 -5.70
N THR A 37 -3.05 -14.93 -5.22
CA THR A 37 -1.82 -14.14 -5.32
C THR A 37 -1.41 -14.00 -6.78
N VAL A 38 -1.43 -15.10 -7.53
CA VAL A 38 -1.15 -15.07 -8.98
C VAL A 38 -2.10 -14.13 -9.71
N ARG A 39 -3.41 -14.28 -9.48
CA ARG A 39 -4.43 -13.41 -10.09
C ARG A 39 -4.20 -11.94 -9.75
N ARG A 40 -3.89 -11.63 -8.48
CA ARG A 40 -3.63 -10.26 -8.03
C ARG A 40 -2.47 -9.62 -8.78
N TYR A 41 -1.34 -10.31 -8.93
CA TYR A 41 -0.18 -9.75 -9.62
C TYR A 41 -0.42 -9.58 -11.13
N ILE A 42 -1.12 -10.51 -11.77
CA ILE A 42 -1.54 -10.36 -13.17
C ILE A 42 -2.44 -9.12 -13.34
N THR A 43 -3.41 -8.91 -12.44
CA THR A 43 -4.25 -7.71 -12.47
C THR A 43 -3.45 -6.44 -12.28
N LEU A 44 -2.49 -6.42 -11.34
CA LEU A 44 -1.61 -5.27 -11.10
C LEU A 44 -0.68 -4.97 -12.29
N ALA A 45 -0.16 -6.00 -12.95
CA ALA A 45 0.66 -5.86 -14.16
C ALA A 45 -0.16 -5.30 -15.33
N ARG A 46 -1.38 -5.81 -15.54
CA ARG A 46 -2.33 -5.26 -16.54
C ARG A 46 -2.66 -3.80 -16.28
N ALA A 47 -2.95 -3.44 -15.02
CA ALA A 47 -3.25 -2.05 -14.65
C ALA A 47 -2.07 -1.09 -14.86
N ARG A 48 -0.83 -1.61 -14.90
CA ARG A 48 0.38 -0.84 -15.18
C ARG A 48 0.82 -0.88 -16.65
N GLY A 49 0.04 -1.50 -17.53
CA GLY A 49 0.33 -1.54 -18.96
C GLY A 49 1.52 -2.44 -19.33
N VAL A 50 1.80 -3.47 -18.53
CA VAL A 50 2.86 -4.45 -18.86
C VAL A 50 2.40 -5.29 -20.04
N VAL A 51 3.01 -5.09 -21.22
CA VAL A 51 2.60 -5.75 -22.47
C VAL A 51 3.59 -6.85 -22.86
N CYS A 52 4.90 -6.66 -22.63
CA CYS A 52 5.95 -7.60 -23.02
C CYS A 52 6.85 -8.02 -21.84
N ALA A 53 7.58 -9.13 -22.03
CA ALA A 53 8.60 -9.61 -21.10
C ALA A 53 9.75 -8.61 -20.92
N ASP A 54 10.04 -7.85 -21.97
CA ASP A 54 11.09 -6.82 -21.97
C ASP A 54 10.72 -5.63 -21.07
N ASP A 55 9.42 -5.43 -20.77
CA ASP A 55 8.95 -4.39 -19.84
C ASP A 55 9.22 -4.76 -18.37
N LEU A 56 9.64 -6.01 -18.07
CA LEU A 56 9.89 -6.51 -16.71
C LEU A 56 11.21 -6.03 -16.12
N THR A 57 11.37 -4.70 -16.05
CA THR A 57 12.50 -4.05 -15.37
C THR A 57 12.44 -4.27 -13.86
N THR A 58 13.60 -4.19 -13.19
CA THR A 58 13.70 -4.29 -11.73
C THR A 58 12.82 -3.25 -11.04
N GLU A 59 12.76 -2.04 -11.59
CA GLU A 59 11.94 -0.93 -11.09
C GLU A 59 10.44 -1.24 -11.15
N LEU A 60 9.98 -1.90 -12.22
CA LEU A 60 8.60 -2.34 -12.36
C LEU A 60 8.28 -3.48 -11.39
N LEU A 61 9.19 -4.45 -11.24
CA LEU A 61 9.05 -5.54 -10.28
C LEU A 61 8.94 -4.98 -8.85
N ASP A 62 9.76 -4.00 -8.50
CA ASP A 62 9.67 -3.28 -7.22
C ASP A 62 8.38 -2.47 -7.09
N ALA A 63 7.90 -1.84 -8.17
CA ALA A 63 6.63 -1.13 -8.18
C ALA A 63 5.42 -2.06 -8.01
N LEU A 64 5.50 -3.31 -8.51
CA LEU A 64 4.47 -4.34 -8.36
C LEU A 64 4.53 -5.01 -6.98
N ALA A 65 5.74 -5.26 -6.45
CA ALA A 65 5.96 -5.78 -5.10
C ALA A 65 5.56 -4.77 -4.03
N ARG A 66 5.69 -3.47 -4.31
CA ARG A 66 5.10 -2.41 -3.49
C ARG A 66 3.58 -2.59 -3.45
N ARG A 67 3.10 -3.09 -2.31
CA ARG A 67 1.68 -3.13 -1.98
C ARG A 67 1.13 -1.71 -2.20
N PRO A 68 0.08 -1.52 -3.04
CA PRO A 68 -0.53 -0.20 -3.15
C PRO A 68 -0.87 0.23 -1.73
N GLU A 69 -0.42 1.42 -1.35
CA GLU A 69 -0.84 1.97 -0.07
C GLU A 69 -2.37 1.91 -0.05
N PRO A 70 -2.98 1.40 1.04
CA PRO A 70 -4.43 1.38 1.13
C PRO A 70 -4.93 2.79 0.81
N ALA A 71 -5.85 2.89 -0.15
CA ALA A 71 -6.42 4.17 -0.57
C ALA A 71 -6.74 4.98 0.68
N ARG A 72 -6.02 6.07 0.86
CA ARG A 72 -6.11 6.93 2.04
C ARG A 72 -7.51 7.53 2.00
N GLY A 73 -8.41 7.05 2.87
CA GLY A 73 -9.82 7.48 2.88
C GLY A 73 -9.96 9.00 3.08
N PRO A 74 -11.16 9.58 2.88
CA PRO A 74 -11.38 11.03 2.93
C PRO A 74 -10.87 11.67 4.24
N SER A 75 -10.99 10.96 5.36
CA SER A 75 -10.48 11.38 6.67
C SER A 75 -8.95 11.57 6.69
N TRP A 76 -8.19 10.82 5.89
CA TRP A 76 -6.73 10.97 5.78
C TRP A 76 -6.35 12.20 4.95
N ALA A 77 -7.10 12.49 3.89
CA ALA A 77 -6.89 13.70 3.09
C ALA A 77 -7.14 14.96 3.94
N GLN A 78 -8.20 14.96 4.76
CA GLN A 78 -8.48 16.05 5.70
C GLN A 78 -7.33 16.25 6.72
N LEU A 79 -6.79 15.16 7.26
CA LEU A 79 -5.61 15.22 8.14
C LEU A 79 -4.37 15.74 7.42
N ALA A 80 -4.18 15.39 6.14
CA ALA A 80 -3.06 15.89 5.35
C ALA A 80 -3.15 17.42 5.15
N THR A 81 -4.34 17.95 4.86
CA THR A 81 -4.57 19.40 4.77
C THR A 81 -4.26 20.12 6.09
N LEU A 82 -4.61 19.50 7.22
CA LEU A 82 -4.37 20.04 8.56
C LEU A 82 -3.01 19.64 9.15
N GLY A 83 -2.17 18.95 8.38
CA GLY A 83 -0.93 18.32 8.87
C GLY A 83 0.06 19.31 9.45
N GLY A 84 0.11 20.54 8.90
CA GLY A 84 0.92 21.64 9.44
C GLY A 84 0.49 22.04 10.85
N ALA A 85 -0.80 22.31 11.06
CA ALA A 85 -1.34 22.68 12.37
C ALA A 85 -1.17 21.55 13.40
N ILE A 86 -1.37 20.30 13.00
CA ILE A 86 -1.15 19.13 13.86
C ILE A 86 0.33 19.02 14.25
N ARG A 87 1.25 19.24 13.30
CA ARG A 87 2.69 19.23 13.57
C ARG A 87 3.09 20.33 14.55
N THR A 88 2.62 21.56 14.34
CA THR A 88 2.90 22.69 15.23
C THR A 88 2.42 22.39 16.65
N ALA A 89 1.19 21.93 16.81
CA ALA A 89 0.66 21.55 18.12
C ALA A 89 1.48 20.45 18.81
N LEU A 90 1.92 19.44 18.06
CA LEU A 90 2.80 18.40 18.58
C LEU A 90 4.17 18.94 19.02
N LEU A 91 4.72 19.92 18.30
CA LEU A 91 5.97 20.59 18.66
C LEU A 91 5.81 21.50 19.88
N GLU A 92 4.63 22.11 20.05
CA GLU A 92 4.24 22.89 21.24
C GLU A 92 3.98 22.01 22.48
N GLY A 93 3.98 20.68 22.31
CA GLY A 93 3.83 19.72 23.41
C GLY A 93 2.39 19.26 23.66
N ASP A 94 1.45 19.61 22.79
CA ASP A 94 0.06 19.18 22.95
C ASP A 94 -0.08 17.65 22.83
N PRO A 95 -0.82 17.00 23.75
CA PRO A 95 -1.11 15.58 23.62
C PRO A 95 -2.05 15.34 22.44
N LEU A 96 -1.85 14.21 21.75
CA LEU A 96 -2.67 13.81 20.59
C LEU A 96 -4.16 13.69 20.89
N THR A 97 -4.53 13.43 22.15
CA THR A 97 -5.92 13.42 22.62
C THR A 97 -6.54 14.82 22.60
N ALA A 98 -5.80 15.85 23.01
CA ALA A 98 -6.26 17.25 22.94
C ALA A 98 -6.37 17.71 21.48
N ILE A 99 -5.40 17.32 20.64
CA ILE A 99 -5.46 17.59 19.19
C ILE A 99 -6.68 16.90 18.57
N HIS A 100 -6.97 15.65 18.94
CA HIS A 100 -8.15 14.91 18.46
C HIS A 100 -9.47 15.58 18.85
N ALA A 101 -9.59 16.03 20.11
CA ALA A 101 -10.75 16.77 20.58
C ALA A 101 -10.94 18.10 19.81
N ARG A 102 -9.86 18.85 19.60
CA ARG A 102 -9.88 20.11 18.84
C ARG A 102 -10.26 19.89 17.36
N LEU A 103 -9.76 18.82 16.74
CA LEU A 103 -10.16 18.42 15.40
C LEU A 103 -11.65 18.07 15.33
N GLY A 104 -12.17 17.37 16.34
CA GLY A 104 -13.61 17.08 16.46
C GLY A 104 -14.46 18.35 16.59
N ALA A 105 -14.03 19.30 17.41
CA ALA A 105 -14.70 20.60 17.57
C ALA A 105 -14.68 21.43 16.26
N ALA A 106 -13.63 21.31 15.45
CA ALA A 106 -13.53 21.91 14.11
C ALA A 106 -14.33 21.15 13.02
N GLY A 107 -15.09 20.11 13.40
CA GLY A 107 -15.93 19.33 12.49
C GLY A 107 -15.20 18.21 11.73
N VAL A 108 -13.93 17.94 12.05
CA VAL A 108 -13.15 16.89 11.40
C VAL A 108 -13.52 15.53 12.01
N ARG A 109 -14.30 14.73 11.27
CA ARG A 109 -14.72 13.39 11.68
C ARG A 109 -13.64 12.35 11.38
N VAL A 110 -12.61 12.32 12.23
CA VAL A 110 -11.52 11.33 12.19
C VAL A 110 -11.51 10.49 13.46
N SER A 111 -11.25 9.19 13.36
CA SER A 111 -11.02 8.35 14.54
C SER A 111 -9.66 8.65 15.17
N TYR A 112 -9.52 8.46 16.48
CA TYR A 112 -8.25 8.60 17.18
C TYR A 112 -7.16 7.68 16.59
N ALA A 113 -7.54 6.45 16.19
CA ALA A 113 -6.62 5.50 15.57
C ALA A 113 -6.08 6.00 14.21
N THR A 114 -6.92 6.65 13.42
CA THR A 114 -6.54 7.25 12.13
C THR A 114 -5.57 8.41 12.35
N LEU A 115 -5.86 9.31 13.30
CA LEU A 115 -4.99 10.42 13.66
C LEU A 115 -3.63 9.94 14.20
N ARG A 116 -3.64 8.97 15.11
CA ARG A 116 -2.40 8.36 15.64
C ARG A 116 -1.56 7.72 14.53
N ARG A 117 -2.20 6.99 13.60
CA ARG A 117 -1.48 6.39 12.46
C ARG A 117 -0.91 7.45 11.52
N PHE A 118 -1.63 8.54 11.30
CA PHE A 118 -1.16 9.69 10.50
C PHE A 118 0.05 10.35 11.17
N ALA A 119 -0.01 10.68 12.47
CA ALA A 119 1.08 11.30 13.20
C ALA A 119 2.36 10.44 13.18
N ARG A 120 2.23 9.12 13.34
CA ARG A 120 3.40 8.21 13.28
C ARG A 120 4.02 8.11 11.89
N ARG A 121 3.21 8.17 10.81
CA ARG A 121 3.69 7.99 9.43
C ARG A 121 4.18 9.27 8.77
N GLU A 122 3.48 10.38 8.96
CA GLU A 122 3.71 11.64 8.23
C GLU A 122 4.44 12.69 9.09
N LEU A 123 4.36 12.57 10.42
CA LEU A 123 4.95 13.53 11.37
C LEU A 123 6.05 12.92 12.25
N ALA A 124 6.43 11.66 11.99
CA ALA A 124 7.43 10.90 12.76
C ALA A 124 7.19 10.90 14.29
N TRP A 125 5.93 11.03 14.71
CA TRP A 125 5.56 11.04 16.12
C TRP A 125 5.72 9.62 16.72
N ARG A 126 6.34 9.51 17.91
CA ARG A 126 6.78 8.24 18.50
C ARG A 126 5.77 7.63 19.46
#